data_AF-A0AAD2G7E5-F1
#
_entry.id   AF-A0AAD2G7E5-F1
#
_cell.length_a   1.000
_cell.length_b   1.000
_cell.length_c   1.000
_cell.angle_alpha   90.00
_cell.angle_beta   90.00
_cell.angle_gamma   90.00
#
_symmetry.space_group_name_H-M   'P 1'
#
loop_
_entity.id
_entity.type
_entity.pdbx_description
1 polymer ?
#
loop_
_entity_poly.entity_id
_entity_poly.type
_entity_poly.pdbx_seq_one_letter_code
_entity_poly.pdbx_strand_id
1 'polypeptide(L)'
;MGKELVSVVPGDKDFMNHHDENKDNDKVVDDDKSANVLAKQMPPDASDPKTADSLIATQIANLSVADREKAYMDVHGMPDDHAEETQELIHESLVRLQNEIDMLPDKKAYIIADRMDSQYTQDRDFRLGFLRCEKFDCQKAALRIIRHFQTILDLFGEGKLGMDITQDDLDMDDMDALYSGSGRFLNAYDSGGRIINFLAGVPKLFKTDAVLL
;
A
#
# COMPACT_ATOMS: atom_id res chain seq x y z
N MET A 1 -37.50 -13.59 -41.32
CA MET A 1 -38.76 -13.18 -41.99
C MET A 1 -39.90 -13.32 -40.99
N GLY A 2 -40.39 -12.17 -40.50
CA GLY A 2 -41.77 -11.92 -40.04
C GLY A 2 -42.34 -12.73 -38.88
N LYS A 3 -42.33 -12.14 -37.67
CA LYS A 3 -43.50 -12.03 -36.79
C LYS A 3 -43.38 -10.75 -35.96
N GLU A 4 -44.19 -9.75 -36.30
CA GLU A 4 -44.37 -8.53 -35.51
C GLU A 4 -45.80 -8.57 -34.93
N LEU A 5 -45.91 -8.34 -33.62
CA LEU A 5 -47.16 -8.31 -32.86
C LEU A 5 -47.52 -6.84 -32.60
N VAL A 6 -48.74 -6.50 -32.99
CA VAL A 6 -49.40 -5.20 -32.80
C VAL A 6 -49.84 -5.04 -31.34
N SER A 7 -49.63 -3.87 -30.73
CA SER A 7 -50.69 -3.17 -30.00
C SER A 7 -50.34 -1.69 -29.74
N VAL A 8 -51.40 -0.88 -29.77
CA VAL A 8 -51.47 0.57 -29.86
C VAL A 8 -51.84 1.15 -28.46
N VAL A 9 -51.20 2.29 -28.15
CA VAL A 9 -51.41 3.45 -27.21
C VAL A 9 -52.87 3.76 -26.78
N PRO A 10 -53.24 4.79 -25.97
CA PRO A 10 -52.52 5.73 -25.05
C PRO A 10 -53.26 6.04 -23.71
N GLY A 11 -52.71 6.92 -22.84
CA GLY A 11 -53.55 7.63 -21.85
C GLY A 11 -52.84 8.35 -20.68
N ASP A 12 -52.83 9.68 -20.78
CA ASP A 12 -52.56 10.78 -19.85
C ASP A 12 -52.74 10.58 -18.32
N LYS A 13 -51.98 11.36 -17.53
CA LYS A 13 -52.51 12.39 -16.61
C LYS A 13 -51.42 13.23 -15.92
N ASP A 14 -51.59 14.54 -16.02
CA ASP A 14 -51.01 15.59 -15.17
C ASP A 14 -51.30 15.38 -13.69
N PHE A 15 -50.37 15.71 -12.78
CA PHE A 15 -50.72 16.20 -11.42
C PHE A 15 -49.55 16.99 -10.77
N MET A 16 -49.79 18.29 -10.61
CA MET A 16 -49.48 19.21 -9.50
C MET A 16 -48.05 19.37 -8.94
N ASN A 17 -47.58 20.62 -9.10
CA ASN A 17 -46.64 21.35 -8.25
C ASN A 17 -47.01 21.30 -6.76
N HIS A 18 -46.01 21.11 -5.91
CA HIS A 18 -45.94 21.75 -4.59
C HIS A 18 -44.51 22.27 -4.35
N HIS A 19 -44.40 23.60 -4.24
CA HIS A 19 -43.33 24.23 -3.50
C HIS A 19 -43.45 23.83 -2.02
N ASP A 20 -42.34 23.46 -1.40
CA ASP A 20 -42.06 23.95 -0.05
C ASP A 20 -40.55 24.10 0.18
N GLU A 21 -40.24 25.20 0.87
CA GLU A 21 -38.93 25.79 1.09
C GLU A 21 -38.22 25.21 2.34
N ASN A 22 -36.90 25.40 2.39
CA ASN A 22 -36.03 25.41 3.59
C ASN A 22 -35.82 24.04 4.28
N LYS A 23 -34.64 23.67 4.79
CA LYS A 23 -33.37 24.36 5.04
C LYS A 23 -32.35 23.32 5.52
N ASP A 24 -31.08 23.66 5.36
CA ASP A 24 -29.95 23.32 6.22
C ASP A 24 -29.19 21.98 6.04
N ASN A 25 -27.90 22.19 5.72
CA ASN A 25 -26.71 21.41 6.07
C ASN A 25 -26.30 20.20 5.21
N ASP A 26 -25.90 20.47 3.96
CA ASP A 26 -24.78 19.75 3.36
C ASP A 26 -23.47 20.19 4.02
N LYS A 27 -23.08 19.50 5.10
CA LYS A 27 -21.67 19.41 5.49
C LYS A 27 -21.07 18.24 4.74
N VAL A 28 -20.48 18.53 3.59
CA VAL A 28 -19.50 17.66 2.93
C VAL A 28 -18.35 17.47 3.93
N VAL A 29 -18.26 16.27 4.50
CA VAL A 29 -17.09 15.86 5.29
C VAL A 29 -16.03 15.41 4.28
N ASP A 30 -15.21 16.37 3.86
CA ASP A 30 -13.93 16.11 3.19
C ASP A 30 -12.98 15.48 4.21
N ASP A 31 -13.01 14.16 4.32
CA ASP A 31 -12.10 13.36 5.15
C ASP A 31 -10.93 12.79 4.32
N ASP A 32 -10.43 13.56 3.36
CA ASP A 32 -9.20 13.24 2.61
C ASP A 32 -8.12 14.32 2.81
N LYS A 33 -7.82 14.59 4.08
CA LYS A 33 -6.55 15.19 4.46
C LYS A 33 -5.65 14.07 4.96
N SER A 34 -5.04 13.35 4.02
CA SER A 34 -3.73 12.76 4.25
C SER A 34 -2.80 13.89 4.66
N ALA A 35 -2.71 14.14 5.97
CA ALA A 35 -1.83 15.15 6.52
C ALA A 35 -0.41 14.71 6.16
N ASN A 36 0.13 15.30 5.11
CA ASN A 36 1.54 15.22 4.81
C ASN A 36 2.27 15.84 6.01
N VAL A 37 2.66 14.98 6.97
CA VAL A 37 3.26 15.38 8.24
C VAL A 37 4.57 16.15 8.02
N LEU A 38 5.17 15.99 6.83
CA LEU A 38 6.41 16.66 6.42
C LEU A 38 6.18 18.02 5.75
N ALA A 39 4.94 18.38 5.36
CA ALA A 39 4.65 19.63 4.65
C ALA A 39 4.28 20.80 5.58
N LYS A 40 4.21 20.59 6.90
CA LYS A 40 4.13 21.71 7.83
C LYS A 40 5.48 22.41 7.83
N GLN A 41 5.51 23.59 7.25
CA GLN A 41 6.64 24.53 7.25
C GLN A 41 7.45 24.38 8.53
N MET A 42 8.74 24.03 8.39
CA MET A 42 9.67 24.03 9.52
C MET A 42 9.50 25.36 10.25
N PRO A 43 9.19 25.37 11.55
CA PRO A 43 9.14 26.62 12.29
C PRO A 43 10.49 27.33 12.14
N PRO A 44 10.50 28.65 11.92
CA PRO A 44 11.71 29.42 11.61
C PRO A 44 12.80 29.34 12.69
N ASP A 45 12.48 28.80 13.87
CA ASP A 45 13.37 28.64 15.03
C ASP A 45 13.87 27.20 15.27
N ALA A 46 13.75 26.29 14.30
CA ALA A 46 14.24 24.91 14.43
C ALA A 46 15.79 24.78 14.53
N SER A 47 16.53 25.89 14.61
CA SER A 47 18.00 25.90 14.74
C SER A 47 18.50 25.84 16.19
N ASP A 48 17.64 26.10 17.19
CA ASP A 48 18.02 26.07 18.60
C ASP A 48 17.63 24.71 19.26
N PRO A 49 18.61 23.93 19.77
CA PRO A 49 18.35 22.65 20.41
C PRO A 49 17.33 22.71 21.56
N LYS A 50 17.31 23.79 22.33
CA LYS A 50 16.38 23.93 23.47
C LYS A 50 14.93 24.09 23.02
N THR A 51 14.73 24.80 21.91
CA THR A 51 13.41 24.98 21.31
C THR A 51 12.88 23.67 20.74
N ALA A 52 13.76 22.87 20.11
CA ALA A 52 13.42 21.52 19.67
C ALA A 52 13.06 20.60 20.85
N ASP A 53 13.84 20.58 21.92
CA ASP A 53 13.58 19.78 23.12
C ASP A 53 12.23 20.14 23.76
N SER A 54 11.93 21.44 23.88
CA SER A 54 10.66 21.93 24.45
C SER A 54 9.44 21.50 23.61
N LEU A 55 9.55 21.58 22.27
CA LEU A 55 8.52 21.12 21.36
C LEU A 55 8.31 19.61 21.47
N ILE A 56 9.39 18.82 21.49
CA ILE A 56 9.34 17.36 21.66
C ILE A 56 8.66 17.01 22.99
N ALA A 57 9.10 17.62 24.09
CA ALA A 57 8.53 17.39 25.41
C ALA A 57 7.03 17.69 25.46
N THR A 58 6.61 18.80 24.82
CA THR A 58 5.19 19.18 24.73
C THR A 58 4.38 18.16 23.93
N GLN A 59 4.89 17.70 22.79
CA GLN A 59 4.18 16.71 21.98
C GLN A 59 4.08 15.36 22.69
N ILE A 60 5.16 14.90 23.35
CA ILE A 60 5.15 13.65 24.12
C ILE A 60 4.18 13.73 25.31
N ALA A 61 4.10 14.88 25.97
CA ALA A 61 3.17 15.10 27.08
C ALA A 61 1.69 15.06 26.62
N ASN A 62 1.40 15.44 25.38
CA ASN A 62 0.07 15.41 24.79
C ASN A 62 -0.35 14.02 24.29
N LEU A 63 0.58 13.04 24.19
CA LEU A 63 0.25 11.66 23.85
C LEU A 63 -0.36 10.93 25.05
N SER A 64 -1.33 10.06 24.77
CA SER A 64 -1.84 9.12 25.77
C SER A 64 -0.74 8.16 26.24
N VAL A 65 -0.93 7.53 27.40
CA VAL A 65 0.03 6.54 27.92
C VAL A 65 0.21 5.39 26.93
N ALA A 66 -0.89 4.90 26.34
CA ALA A 66 -0.88 3.83 25.36
C ALA A 66 -0.13 4.21 24.08
N ASP A 67 -0.36 5.42 23.54
CA ASP A 67 0.32 5.88 22.33
C ASP A 67 1.83 6.09 22.56
N ARG A 68 2.19 6.56 23.76
CA ARG A 68 3.59 6.75 24.14
C ARG A 68 4.32 5.42 24.28
N GLU A 69 3.68 4.44 24.91
CA GLU A 69 4.22 3.08 25.03
C GLU A 69 4.37 2.44 23.64
N LYS A 70 3.36 2.56 22.78
CA LYS A 70 3.42 2.08 21.40
C LYS A 70 4.58 2.72 20.62
N ALA A 71 4.71 4.04 20.66
CA ALA A 71 5.80 4.74 19.99
C ALA A 71 7.18 4.30 20.52
N TYR A 72 7.28 4.05 21.83
CA TYR A 72 8.50 3.50 22.43
C TYR A 72 8.80 2.08 21.91
N MET A 73 7.81 1.20 21.86
CA MET A 73 7.95 -0.16 21.31
C MET A 73 8.38 -0.12 19.84
N ASP A 74 7.78 0.74 19.03
CA ASP A 74 8.12 0.91 17.60
C ASP A 74 9.58 1.33 17.40
N VAL A 75 10.05 2.33 18.16
CA VAL A 75 11.44 2.82 18.11
C VAL A 75 12.43 1.72 18.50
N HIS A 76 12.06 0.90 19.48
CA HIS A 76 12.87 -0.23 19.93
C HIS A 76 12.66 -1.49 19.08
N GLY A 77 11.83 -1.44 18.05
CA GLY A 77 11.54 -2.58 17.19
C GLY A 77 10.94 -3.76 17.95
N MET A 78 10.25 -3.50 19.06
CA MET A 78 9.54 -4.56 19.77
C MET A 78 8.36 -5.00 18.89
N PRO A 79 8.09 -6.30 18.77
CA PRO A 79 6.98 -6.78 17.98
C PRO A 79 5.68 -6.15 18.48
N ASP A 80 4.91 -5.60 17.55
CA ASP A 80 3.55 -5.13 17.80
C ASP A 80 2.73 -6.35 18.27
N ASP A 81 1.71 -6.14 19.10
CA ASP A 81 0.84 -7.22 19.55
C ASP A 81 0.03 -7.71 18.34
N HIS A 82 0.60 -8.65 17.59
CA HIS A 82 0.02 -9.17 16.37
C HIS A 82 -1.21 -9.99 16.77
N ALA A 83 -2.33 -9.74 16.11
CA ALA A 83 -3.49 -10.61 16.23
C ALA A 83 -3.05 -12.06 15.95
N GLU A 84 -3.42 -12.99 16.82
CA GLU A 84 -3.07 -14.40 16.64
C GLU A 84 -3.54 -14.89 15.26
N GLU A 85 -2.61 -15.35 14.43
CA GLU A 85 -2.91 -15.90 13.11
C GLU A 85 -3.57 -17.28 13.25
N THR A 86 -4.90 -17.30 13.42
CA THR A 86 -5.68 -18.54 13.42
C THR A 86 -5.83 -19.09 12.00
N GLN A 87 -6.06 -20.40 11.87
CA GLN A 87 -6.27 -21.02 10.56
C GLN A 87 -7.54 -20.49 9.88
N GLU A 88 -8.55 -20.17 10.67
CA GLU A 88 -9.81 -19.57 10.23
C GLU A 88 -9.57 -18.17 9.65
N LEU A 89 -8.83 -17.31 10.37
CA LEU A 89 -8.49 -15.97 9.90
C LEU A 89 -7.74 -16.05 8.56
N ILE A 90 -6.72 -16.92 8.47
CA ILE A 90 -5.95 -17.10 7.25
C ILE A 90 -6.85 -17.53 6.08
N HIS A 91 -7.70 -18.53 6.30
CA HIS A 91 -8.58 -19.04 5.25
C HIS A 91 -9.56 -17.97 4.75
N GLU A 92 -10.25 -17.29 5.67
CA GLU A 92 -11.21 -16.23 5.35
C GLU A 92 -10.53 -15.05 4.65
N SER A 93 -9.35 -14.64 5.11
CA SER A 93 -8.59 -13.55 4.50
C SER A 93 -8.10 -13.88 3.10
N LEU A 94 -7.67 -15.12 2.82
CA LEU A 94 -7.26 -15.52 1.47
C LEU A 94 -8.44 -15.51 0.49
N VAL A 95 -9.61 -15.99 0.92
CA VAL A 95 -10.84 -15.93 0.11
C VAL A 95 -11.23 -14.47 -0.15
N ARG A 96 -11.25 -13.65 0.90
CA ARG A 96 -11.58 -12.22 0.78
C ARG A 96 -10.58 -11.47 -0.10
N LEU A 97 -9.29 -11.72 0.06
CA LEU A 97 -8.23 -11.15 -0.79
C LEU A 97 -8.51 -11.41 -2.27
N GLN A 98 -8.93 -12.62 -2.65
CA GLN A 98 -9.25 -12.92 -4.04
C GLN A 98 -10.41 -12.04 -4.54
N ASN A 99 -11.48 -11.91 -3.74
CA ASN A 99 -12.62 -11.07 -4.10
C ASN A 99 -12.20 -9.60 -4.28
N GLU A 100 -11.34 -9.08 -3.40
CA GLU A 100 -10.84 -7.69 -3.50
C GLU A 100 -9.98 -7.50 -4.77
N ILE A 101 -9.10 -8.45 -5.09
CA ILE A 101 -8.37 -8.46 -6.36
C ILE A 101 -9.36 -8.48 -7.55
N ASP A 102 -10.42 -9.27 -7.45
CA ASP A 102 -11.43 -9.41 -8.49
C ASP A 102 -12.18 -8.10 -8.77
N MET A 103 -12.38 -7.27 -7.75
CA MET A 103 -13.06 -5.98 -7.84
C MET A 103 -12.18 -4.82 -8.32
N LEU A 104 -10.85 -4.95 -8.31
CA LEU A 104 -9.96 -3.87 -8.76
C LEU A 104 -10.03 -3.65 -10.28
N PRO A 105 -10.15 -2.39 -10.76
CA PRO A 105 -10.33 -2.08 -12.17
C PRO A 105 -9.05 -2.21 -13.00
N ASP A 106 -7.90 -1.83 -12.45
CA ASP A 106 -6.61 -1.92 -13.13
C ASP A 106 -5.75 -3.00 -12.47
N LYS A 107 -5.62 -4.13 -13.16
CA LYS A 107 -4.89 -5.33 -12.71
C LYS A 107 -4.29 -6.12 -13.87
N LYS A 108 -3.96 -5.42 -14.96
CA LYS A 108 -3.52 -6.06 -16.21
C LYS A 108 -2.25 -6.89 -16.00
N ALA A 109 -1.25 -6.35 -15.30
CA ALA A 109 -0.01 -7.05 -14.99
C ALA A 109 -0.27 -8.35 -14.20
N TYR A 110 -1.16 -8.31 -13.20
CA TYR A 110 -1.58 -9.49 -12.44
C TYR A 110 -2.29 -10.53 -13.32
N ILE A 111 -3.21 -10.12 -14.20
CA ILE A 111 -3.89 -11.04 -15.12
C ILE A 111 -2.90 -11.72 -16.07
N ILE A 112 -1.89 -10.99 -16.54
CA ILE A 112 -0.82 -11.57 -17.37
C ILE A 112 -0.01 -12.58 -16.55
N ALA A 113 0.41 -12.22 -15.33
CA ALA A 113 1.12 -13.10 -14.42
C ALA A 113 0.35 -14.40 -14.14
N ASP A 114 -0.94 -14.32 -13.79
CA ASP A 114 -1.79 -15.47 -13.48
C ASP A 114 -2.00 -16.37 -14.71
N ARG A 115 -2.05 -15.79 -15.92
CA ARG A 115 -2.09 -16.57 -17.17
C ARG A 115 -0.78 -17.27 -17.48
N MET A 116 0.35 -16.69 -17.08
CA MET A 116 1.68 -17.27 -17.28
C MET A 116 1.92 -18.41 -16.29
N ASP A 117 1.69 -18.15 -15.00
CA ASP A 117 1.80 -19.13 -13.94
C ASP A 117 0.80 -18.81 -12.81
N SER A 118 -0.34 -19.50 -12.85
CA SER A 118 -1.35 -19.39 -11.81
C SER A 118 -0.88 -20.05 -10.50
N GLN A 119 0.01 -21.05 -10.55
CA GLN A 119 0.54 -21.66 -9.31
C GLN A 119 1.40 -20.66 -8.54
N TYR A 120 2.16 -19.82 -9.25
CA TYR A 120 2.93 -18.73 -8.64
C TYR A 120 2.02 -17.67 -8.01
N THR A 121 1.08 -17.12 -8.78
CA THR A 121 0.21 -16.02 -8.29
C THR A 121 -0.80 -16.46 -7.23
N GLN A 122 -1.20 -17.73 -7.24
CA GLN A 122 -2.11 -18.34 -6.27
C GLN A 122 -1.37 -19.03 -5.12
N ASP A 123 -0.03 -18.96 -5.09
CA ASP A 123 0.73 -19.54 -4.00
C ASP A 123 0.29 -18.96 -2.65
N ARG A 124 0.08 -19.86 -1.69
CA ARG A 124 -0.51 -19.51 -0.40
C ARG A 124 0.42 -18.61 0.39
N ASP A 125 1.70 -18.94 0.44
CA ASP A 125 2.66 -18.24 1.29
C ASP A 125 3.05 -16.89 0.69
N PHE A 126 3.16 -16.82 -0.64
CA PHE A 126 3.27 -15.57 -1.40
C PHE A 126 2.13 -14.60 -1.05
N ARG A 127 0.88 -15.04 -1.17
CA ARG A 127 -0.31 -14.21 -0.87
C ARG A 127 -0.39 -13.83 0.61
N LEU A 128 -0.01 -14.73 1.52
CA LEU A 128 0.07 -14.43 2.95
C LEU A 128 1.10 -13.36 3.28
N GLY A 129 2.21 -13.28 2.54
CA GLY A 129 3.18 -12.19 2.68
C GLY A 129 2.52 -10.82 2.60
N PHE A 130 1.67 -10.59 1.60
CA PHE A 130 0.94 -9.33 1.42
C PHE A 130 -0.10 -9.08 2.49
N LEU A 131 -0.85 -10.12 2.91
CA LEU A 131 -1.82 -10.00 4.00
C LEU A 131 -1.13 -9.61 5.31
N ARG A 132 0.00 -10.24 5.64
CA ARG A 132 0.79 -9.90 6.84
C ARG A 132 1.32 -8.48 6.78
N CYS A 133 1.84 -8.03 5.63
CA CYS A 133 2.30 -6.66 5.44
C CYS A 133 1.22 -5.61 5.73
N GLU A 134 -0.04 -5.92 5.40
CA GLU A 134 -1.18 -5.01 5.58
C GLU A 134 -2.03 -5.34 6.83
N LYS A 135 -1.49 -6.13 7.77
CA LYS A 135 -2.20 -6.54 9.00
C LYS A 135 -3.59 -7.15 8.71
N PHE A 136 -3.66 -7.99 7.67
CA PHE A 136 -4.86 -8.66 7.16
C PHE A 136 -5.95 -7.71 6.60
N ASP A 137 -5.64 -6.45 6.31
CA ASP A 137 -6.48 -5.57 5.49
C ASP A 137 -6.47 -6.06 4.02
N CYS A 138 -7.50 -6.83 3.66
CA CYS A 138 -7.57 -7.49 2.36
C CYS A 138 -7.62 -6.52 1.17
N GLN A 139 -8.22 -5.35 1.35
CA GLN A 139 -8.33 -4.34 0.29
C GLN A 139 -6.95 -3.73 -0.01
N LYS A 140 -6.21 -3.35 1.05
CA LYS A 140 -4.83 -2.85 0.89
C LYS A 140 -3.89 -3.94 0.38
N ALA A 141 -4.03 -5.17 0.87
CA ALA A 141 -3.23 -6.30 0.41
C ALA A 141 -3.46 -6.58 -1.09
N ALA A 142 -4.71 -6.54 -1.56
CA ALA A 142 -5.03 -6.66 -2.98
C ALA A 142 -4.34 -5.58 -3.80
N LEU A 143 -4.45 -4.30 -3.38
CA LEU A 143 -3.78 -3.19 -4.04
C LEU A 143 -2.26 -3.37 -4.08
N ARG A 144 -1.66 -3.86 -2.98
CA ARG A 144 -0.22 -4.13 -2.91
C ARG A 144 0.22 -5.25 -3.85
N ILE A 145 -0.57 -6.33 -3.99
CA ILE A 145 -0.31 -7.41 -4.96
C ILE A 145 -0.34 -6.86 -6.39
N ILE A 146 -1.35 -6.07 -6.73
CA ILE A 146 -1.45 -5.47 -8.07
C ILE A 146 -0.24 -4.57 -8.36
N ARG A 147 0.12 -3.71 -7.40
CA ARG A 147 1.31 -2.84 -7.53
C ARG A 147 2.59 -3.64 -7.66
N HIS A 148 2.74 -4.75 -6.94
CA HIS A 148 3.89 -5.63 -7.05
C HIS A 148 4.08 -6.11 -8.49
N PHE A 149 3.06 -6.70 -9.12
CA PHE A 149 3.17 -7.13 -10.51
C PHE A 149 3.34 -5.97 -11.48
N GLN A 150 2.70 -4.82 -11.24
CA GLN A 150 2.94 -3.65 -12.07
C GLN A 150 4.41 -3.20 -12.00
N THR A 151 5.02 -3.18 -10.81
CA THR A 151 6.44 -2.87 -10.65
C THR A 151 7.34 -3.88 -11.35
N ILE A 152 7.02 -5.18 -11.28
CA ILE A 152 7.77 -6.20 -12.02
C ILE A 152 7.65 -5.98 -13.54
N LEU A 153 6.47 -5.66 -14.04
CA LEU A 153 6.26 -5.32 -15.45
C LEU A 153 7.09 -4.09 -15.87
N ASP A 154 7.07 -3.03 -15.06
CA ASP A 154 7.75 -1.78 -15.38
C ASP A 154 9.28 -1.92 -15.36
N LEU A 155 9.82 -2.74 -14.45
CA LEU A 155 11.27 -2.93 -14.29
C LEU A 155 11.84 -4.02 -15.20
N PHE A 156 11.15 -5.16 -15.33
CA PHE A 156 11.69 -6.37 -15.97
C PHE A 156 10.92 -6.81 -17.22
N GLY A 157 9.77 -6.18 -17.51
CA GLY A 157 8.91 -6.51 -18.64
C GLY A 157 8.02 -7.73 -18.41
N GLU A 158 7.15 -8.00 -19.39
CA GLU A 158 6.11 -9.04 -19.29
C GLU A 158 6.69 -10.45 -19.07
N GLY A 159 7.88 -10.73 -19.63
CA GLY A 159 8.50 -12.06 -19.56
C GLY A 159 8.89 -12.53 -18.16
N LYS A 160 8.85 -11.64 -17.16
CA LYS A 160 9.26 -11.92 -15.77
C LYS A 160 8.11 -11.85 -14.77
N LEU A 161 6.87 -11.67 -15.22
CA LEU A 161 5.71 -11.50 -14.35
C LEU A 161 5.29 -12.75 -13.57
N GLY A 162 5.65 -13.95 -14.01
CA GLY A 162 5.21 -15.22 -13.41
C GLY A 162 6.31 -16.00 -12.70
N MET A 163 7.38 -15.34 -12.24
CA MET A 163 8.52 -16.01 -11.60
C MET A 163 9.28 -15.09 -10.66
N ASP A 164 10.10 -15.68 -9.81
CA ASP A 164 11.01 -14.93 -8.95
C ASP A 164 12.11 -14.26 -9.78
N ILE A 165 12.34 -12.98 -9.48
CA ILE A 165 13.47 -12.23 -10.04
C ILE A 165 14.76 -12.67 -9.35
N THR A 166 15.76 -13.00 -10.16
CA THR A 166 17.08 -13.45 -9.74
C THR A 166 18.16 -12.48 -10.18
N GLN A 167 19.40 -12.71 -9.73
CA GLN A 167 20.54 -11.90 -10.19
C GLN A 167 20.83 -12.06 -11.69
N ASP A 168 20.45 -13.19 -12.30
CA ASP A 168 20.62 -13.43 -13.74
C ASP A 168 19.69 -12.54 -14.59
N ASP A 169 18.69 -11.91 -13.96
CA ASP A 169 17.74 -11.00 -14.60
C ASP A 169 18.21 -9.54 -14.57
N LEU A 170 19.32 -9.26 -13.88
CA LEU A 170 19.91 -7.93 -13.74
C LEU A 170 20.92 -7.68 -14.86
N ASP A 171 20.96 -6.46 -15.36
CA ASP A 171 22.01 -6.07 -16.31
C ASP A 171 23.35 -5.78 -15.61
N MET A 172 24.37 -5.45 -16.40
CA MET A 172 25.71 -5.20 -15.85
C MET A 172 25.75 -3.97 -14.93
N ASP A 173 24.99 -2.92 -15.26
CA ASP A 173 24.96 -1.69 -14.46
C ASP A 173 24.21 -1.94 -13.14
N ASP A 174 23.12 -2.72 -13.17
CA ASP A 174 22.36 -3.16 -12.00
C ASP A 174 23.20 -4.04 -11.07
N MET A 175 23.97 -4.97 -11.64
CA MET A 175 24.89 -5.84 -10.88
C MET A 175 26.02 -5.03 -10.25
N ASP A 176 26.60 -4.08 -10.98
CA ASP A 176 27.61 -3.16 -10.43
C ASP A 176 27.02 -2.31 -9.29
N ALA A 177 25.76 -1.87 -9.41
CA ALA A 177 25.05 -1.16 -8.35
C ALA A 177 24.83 -2.03 -7.12
N LEU A 178 24.37 -3.27 -7.31
CA LEU A 178 24.15 -4.25 -6.24
C LEU A 178 25.46 -4.55 -5.47
N TYR A 179 26.60 -4.66 -6.18
CA TYR A 179 27.90 -4.97 -5.59
C TYR A 179 28.78 -3.77 -5.25
N SER A 180 28.30 -2.55 -5.52
CA SER A 180 29.00 -1.30 -5.17
C SER A 180 29.28 -1.15 -3.66
N GLY A 181 28.58 -1.93 -2.84
CA GLY A 181 28.66 -1.85 -1.38
C GLY A 181 27.86 -0.68 -0.80
N SER A 182 27.06 0.02 -1.62
CA SER A 182 26.18 1.11 -1.21
C SER A 182 25.07 0.62 -0.28
N GLY A 183 24.59 -0.60 -0.45
CA GLY A 183 23.66 -1.27 0.46
C GLY A 183 24.25 -2.59 0.95
N ARG A 184 24.11 -2.87 2.24
CA ARG A 184 24.54 -4.16 2.83
C ARG A 184 23.55 -4.61 3.88
N PHE A 185 23.12 -5.86 3.78
CA PHE A 185 22.43 -6.52 4.88
C PHE A 185 23.45 -6.97 5.92
N LEU A 186 23.22 -6.63 7.19
CA LEU A 186 24.03 -7.15 8.28
C LEU A 186 23.61 -8.59 8.57
N ASN A 187 24.58 -9.42 8.97
CA ASN A 187 24.29 -10.73 9.55
C ASN A 187 23.86 -10.59 11.02
N ALA A 188 22.87 -9.73 11.25
CA ALA A 188 22.30 -9.40 12.53
C ALA A 188 20.86 -8.92 12.32
N TYR A 189 20.05 -9.11 13.36
CA TYR A 189 18.66 -8.68 13.40
C TYR A 189 18.50 -7.66 14.51
N ASP A 190 17.49 -6.80 14.39
CA ASP A 190 17.07 -6.00 15.53
C ASP A 190 16.28 -6.85 16.56
N SER A 191 15.85 -6.22 17.65
CA SER A 191 15.05 -6.85 18.71
C SER A 191 13.73 -7.45 18.20
N GLY A 192 13.21 -6.97 17.07
CA GLY A 192 12.00 -7.46 16.43
C GLY A 192 12.24 -8.57 15.43
N GLY A 193 13.48 -9.04 15.27
CA GLY A 193 13.84 -10.05 14.27
C GLY A 193 13.87 -9.52 12.84
N ARG A 194 13.91 -8.20 12.64
CA ARG A 194 13.98 -7.58 11.30
C ARG A 194 15.41 -7.53 10.80
N ILE A 195 15.59 -7.75 9.50
CA ILE A 195 16.90 -7.65 8.86
C ILE A 195 17.35 -6.19 8.87
N ILE A 196 18.62 -5.95 9.22
CA ILE A 196 19.20 -4.61 9.20
C ILE A 196 19.85 -4.36 7.83
N ASN A 197 19.29 -3.43 7.06
CA ASN A 197 19.91 -2.91 5.84
C ASN A 197 20.67 -1.61 6.13
N PHE A 198 21.97 -1.61 5.87
CA PHE A 198 22.85 -0.46 6.01
C PHE A 198 23.09 0.18 4.64
N LEU A 199 22.63 1.41 4.46
CA LEU A 199 22.83 2.21 3.26
C LEU A 199 23.93 3.24 3.49
N ALA A 200 25.04 3.09 2.79
CA ALA A 200 26.10 4.08 2.71
C ALA A 200 25.96 4.85 1.40
N GLY A 201 25.72 6.15 1.47
CA GLY A 201 25.63 6.98 0.27
C GLY A 201 26.95 6.98 -0.49
N VAL A 202 26.95 6.45 -1.71
CA VAL A 202 28.11 6.54 -2.62
C VAL A 202 27.77 7.54 -3.73
N PRO A 203 28.41 8.72 -3.78
CA PRO A 203 28.01 9.76 -4.72
C PRO A 203 28.17 9.32 -6.18
N LYS A 204 27.08 9.41 -6.96
CA LYS A 204 27.05 9.45 -8.44
C LYS A 204 27.76 8.29 -9.17
N LEU A 205 27.74 7.08 -8.63
CA LEU A 205 28.30 5.92 -9.36
C LEU A 205 27.39 5.43 -10.51
N PHE A 206 26.07 5.53 -10.34
CA PHE A 206 25.11 4.95 -11.27
C PHE A 206 24.09 5.98 -11.76
N LYS A 207 23.61 5.82 -12.99
CA LYS A 207 22.48 6.61 -13.51
C LYS A 207 21.26 6.27 -12.68
N THR A 208 20.73 7.25 -11.98
CA THR A 208 19.50 7.13 -11.22
C THR A 208 18.54 8.18 -11.75
N ASP A 209 17.54 7.74 -12.49
CA ASP A 209 16.38 8.58 -12.78
C ASP A 209 15.50 8.56 -11.53
N ALA A 210 15.14 9.75 -11.04
CA ALA A 210 14.23 9.84 -9.91
C ALA A 210 12.84 9.37 -10.37
N VAL A 211 12.45 8.15 -9.98
CA VAL A 211 11.08 7.67 -10.13
C VAL A 211 10.25 8.32 -9.04
N LEU A 212 9.40 9.27 -9.42
CA LEU A 212 8.38 9.83 -8.53
C LEU A 212 7.26 8.78 -8.43
N LEU A 213 7.24 8.06 -7.31
CA LEU A 213 6.15 7.14 -6.92
C LEU A 213 4.98 7.91 -6.29
#